data_AF-A0A9X2Z2D3-F1
#
_entry.id   AF-A0A9X2Z2D3-F1
#
_cell.length_a   1.000
_cell.length_b   1.000
_cell.length_c   1.000
_cell.angle_alpha   90.00
_cell.angle_beta   90.00
_cell.angle_gamma   90.00
#
_symmetry.space_group_name_H-M   'P 1'
#
loop_
_entity.id
_entity.type
_entity.pdbx_description
1 polymer ?
#
loop_
_entity_poly.entity_id
_entity_poly.type
_entity_poly.pdbx_seq_one_letter_code
_entity_poly.pdbx_strand_id
1 'polypeptide(L)' 'MNSDDTPEPSGKSGPEDTIQALREKAREALSDAEVLLERGSPEATINRGYYAVFQIARAALLTEGESPD' A
#
# COMPACT_ATOMS: atom_id res chain seq x y z
N MET A 1 37.49 7.62 -25.46
CA MET A 1 37.64 7.86 -24.02
C MET A 1 36.31 8.35 -23.51
N ASN A 2 35.59 7.41 -22.90
CA ASN A 2 34.46 7.47 -21.97
C ASN A 2 33.47 8.63 -22.10
N SER A 3 32.38 8.36 -22.82
CA SER A 3 31.07 8.94 -22.50
C SER A 3 30.54 8.20 -21.28
N ASP A 4 30.43 8.89 -20.14
CA ASP A 4 29.70 8.43 -18.97
C ASP A 4 28.21 8.33 -19.30
N ASP A 5 27.82 7.27 -19.99
CA ASP A 5 26.42 6.82 -20.06
C ASP A 5 26.12 6.00 -18.80
N THR A 6 26.05 6.69 -17.66
CA THR A 6 25.44 6.10 -16.47
C THR A 6 23.93 6.32 -16.61
N PRO A 7 23.10 5.26 -16.69
CA PRO A 7 21.66 5.46 -16.68
C PRO A 7 21.28 6.08 -15.34
N GLU A 8 20.69 7.28 -15.38
CA GLU A 8 20.07 7.85 -14.19
C GLU A 8 19.04 6.85 -13.65
N PRO A 9 19.03 6.54 -12.35
CA PRO A 9 17.99 5.70 -11.78
C PRO A 9 16.66 6.45 -11.94
N SER A 10 15.80 5.98 -12.84
CA SER A 10 14.46 6.53 -13.02
C SER A 10 13.68 6.36 -11.72
N GLY A 11 13.68 7.39 -10.88
CA GLY A 11 13.11 7.41 -9.53
C GLY A 11 11.59 7.39 -9.46
N LYS A 12 10.92 6.68 -10.37
CA LYS A 12 9.48 6.39 -10.28
C LYS A 12 9.30 4.88 -10.32
N SER A 13 9.04 4.32 -9.14
CA SER A 13 8.49 2.98 -8.99
C SER A 13 7.26 2.84 -9.89
N GLY A 14 7.15 1.69 -10.57
CA GLY A 14 6.05 1.44 -11.51
C GLY A 14 4.69 1.30 -10.82
N PRO A 15 3.60 1.19 -11.60
CA PRO A 15 2.28 0.86 -11.06
C PRO A 15 2.30 -0.44 -10.25
N GLU A 16 3.09 -1.44 -10.67
CA GLU A 16 3.25 -2.71 -9.96
C GLU A 16 3.85 -2.54 -8.55
N ASP A 17 4.88 -1.69 -8.41
CA ASP A 17 5.49 -1.37 -7.12
C ASP A 17 4.50 -0.67 -6.21
N THR A 18 3.67 0.21 -6.78
CA THR A 18 2.60 0.91 -6.05
C THR A 18 1.51 -0.06 -5.58
N ILE A 19 1.07 -0.97 -6.45
CA ILE A 19 0.10 -2.02 -6.11
C ILE A 19 0.65 -2.87 -4.96
N GLN A 20 1.91 -3.32 -5.02
CA GLN A 20 2.51 -4.11 -3.96
C GLN A 20 2.62 -3.33 -2.65
N ALA A 21 3.03 -2.07 -2.69
CA ALA A 21 3.11 -1.23 -1.50
C ALA A 21 1.73 -1.04 -0.84
N LEU A 22 0.66 -0.90 -1.63
CA LEU A 22 -0.71 -0.80 -1.12
C LEU A 22 -1.19 -2.12 -0.50
N ARG A 23 -0.87 -3.26 -1.11
CA ARG A 23 -1.18 -4.58 -0.57
C ARG A 23 -0.46 -4.83 0.75
N GLU A 24 0.80 -4.41 0.88
CA GLU A 24 1.55 -4.52 2.13
C GLU A 24 0.93 -3.66 3.23
N LYS A 25 0.65 -2.38 2.94
CA LYS A 25 -0.03 -1.48 3.89
C LYS A 25 -1.39 -2.02 4.33
N ALA A 26 -2.13 -2.67 3.43
CA ALA A 26 -3.40 -3.30 3.78
C ALA A 26 -3.20 -4.45 4.78
N ARG A 27 -2.18 -5.29 4.57
CA ARG A 27 -1.82 -6.39 5.49
C ARG A 27 -1.39 -5.88 6.86
N GLU A 28 -0.50 -4.88 6.88
CA GLU A 28 -0.03 -4.25 8.13
C GLU A 28 -1.22 -3.67 8.92
N ALA A 29 -2.10 -2.91 8.27
CA ALA A 29 -3.25 -2.32 8.92
C ALA A 29 -4.25 -3.38 9.44
N LEU A 30 -4.42 -4.49 8.73
CA LEU A 30 -5.26 -5.60 9.21
C LEU A 30 -4.63 -6.27 10.44
N SER A 31 -3.33 -6.56 10.41
CA SER A 31 -2.62 -7.15 11.55
C SER A 31 -2.68 -6.23 12.77
N ASP A 32 -2.54 -4.91 12.59
CA ASP A 32 -2.73 -3.93 13.67
C ASP A 32 -4.15 -3.99 14.24
N ALA A 33 -5.17 -4.10 13.38
CA ALA A 33 -6.57 -4.18 13.81
C ALA A 33 -6.81 -5.43 14.67
N GLU A 34 -6.22 -6.58 14.31
CA GLU A 34 -6.30 -7.82 15.08
C GLU A 34 -5.68 -7.65 16.47
N VAL A 35 -4.48 -7.05 16.56
CA VAL A 35 -3.82 -6.78 17.85
C VAL A 35 -4.64 -5.80 18.71
N LEU A 36 -5.25 -4.79 18.11
CA LEU A 36 -6.09 -3.81 18.82
C LEU A 36 -7.39 -4.42 19.34
N LEU A 37 -7.95 -5.38 18.59
CA LEU A 37 -9.14 -6.11 18.99
C LEU A 37 -8.86 -6.95 20.24
N GLU A 38 -7.73 -7.66 20.26
CA GLU A 38 -7.28 -8.44 21.42
C GLU A 38 -7.08 -7.58 22.67
N ARG A 39 -6.66 -6.32 22.49
CA ARG A 39 -6.44 -5.35 23.57
C ARG A 39 -7.71 -4.63 24.03
N GLY A 40 -8.86 -4.92 23.42
CA GLY A 40 -10.14 -4.31 23.81
C GLY A 40 -10.23 -2.83 23.43
N SER A 41 -9.69 -2.43 22.28
CA SER A 41 -9.84 -1.06 21.74
C SER A 41 -10.68 -1.06 20.45
N PRO A 42 -12.03 -1.05 20.55
CA PRO A 42 -12.91 -1.18 19.38
C PRO A 42 -12.78 -0.03 18.38
N GLU A 43 -12.66 1.21 18.85
CA GLU A 43 -12.54 2.39 17.97
C GLU A 43 -11.25 2.32 17.13
N ALA A 44 -10.13 2.01 17.77
CA ALA A 44 -8.85 1.86 17.07
C ALA A 44 -8.86 0.66 16.12
N THR A 45 -9.52 -0.44 16.50
CA THR A 45 -9.71 -1.63 15.64
C THR A 45 -10.46 -1.26 14.36
N ILE A 46 -11.59 -0.55 14.48
CA ILE A 46 -12.41 -0.13 13.34
C ILE A 46 -11.61 0.81 12.43
N ASN A 47 -10.88 1.77 13.01
CA ASN A 47 -10.04 2.69 12.26
C ASN A 47 -8.99 1.94 11.43
N ARG A 48 -8.26 1.00 12.03
CA ARG A 48 -7.25 0.20 11.32
C ARG A 48 -7.87 -0.75 10.28
N GLY A 49 -9.00 -1.37 10.59
CA GLY A 49 -9.76 -2.17 9.62
C GLY A 49 -10.22 -1.36 8.40
N TYR A 50 -10.69 -0.12 8.61
CA TYR A 50 -11.02 0.80 7.53
C TYR A 50 -9.81 1.07 6.63
N TYR A 51 -8.64 1.37 7.20
CA TYR A 51 -7.43 1.59 6.42
C TYR A 51 -7.00 0.35 5.62
N ALA A 52 -7.12 -0.85 6.20
CA ALA A 52 -6.81 -2.09 5.49
C ALA A 52 -7.66 -2.23 4.21
N VAL A 53 -8.97 -2.04 4.34
CA VAL A 53 -9.91 -2.11 3.21
C VAL A 53 -9.65 -1.00 2.20
N PHE A 54 -9.40 0.23 2.67
CA PHE A 54 -9.11 1.36 1.79
C PHE A 54 -7.87 1.12 0.93
N GLN A 55 -6.76 0.65 1.51
CA GLN A 55 -5.53 0.42 0.73
C GLN A 55 -5.69 -0.71 -0.28
N ILE A 56 -6.36 -1.81 0.08
CA ILE A 56 -6.56 -2.92 -0.86
C ILE A 56 -7.52 -2.55 -2.00
N ALA A 57 -8.54 -1.73 -1.73
CA ALA A 57 -9.44 -1.21 -2.77
C ALA A 57 -8.68 -0.37 -3.80
N ARG A 58 -7.76 0.50 -3.34
CA ARG A 58 -6.89 1.29 -4.23
C ARG A 58 -5.95 0.41 -5.06
N ALA A 59 -5.40 -0.65 -4.46
CA ALA A 59 -4.59 -1.62 -5.19
C ALA A 59 -5.40 -2.35 -6.28
N ALA A 60 -6.66 -2.69 -5.98
CA ALA A 60 -7.56 -3.32 -6.93
C ALA A 60 -7.86 -2.40 -8.12
N LEU A 61 -8.18 -1.12 -7.88
CA LEU A 61 -8.39 -0.13 -8.94
C LEU A 61 -7.18 -0.01 -9.87
N LEU A 62 -5.98 0.09 -9.30
CA LEU A 62 -4.75 0.18 -10.10
C LEU A 62 -4.47 -1.10 -10.92
N THR A 63 -4.91 -2.27 -10.45
CA THR A 63 -4.80 -3.53 -11.20
C THR A 63 -5.66 -3.49 -12.47
N GLU A 64 -6.80 -2.80 -12.42
CA GLU A 64 -7.69 -2.58 -13.56
C GLU A 64 -7.27 -1.38 -14.43
N GLY A 65 -6.16 -0.70 -14.10
CA GLY A 65 -5.70 0.51 -14.78
C GLY A 65 -6.50 1.77 -14.44
N GLU A 66 -7.34 1.71 -13.41
CA GLU A 66 -8.14 2.83 -12.92
C GLU A 66 -7.37 3.69 -11.90
N SER A 67 -7.66 4.99 -11.86
CA SER A 67 -7.02 5.89 -10.88
C SER A 67 -7.71 5.79 -9.52
N PRO A 68 -6.96 5.65 -8.41
CA PRO A 68 -7.51 5.62 -7.05
C PRO A 68 -7.66 7.03 -6.42
N ASP A 69 -7.82 8.07 -7.23
CA ASP A 69 -7.94 9.48 -6.81
C ASP A 69 -9.38 9.90 -6.47
#